data_AF-A0A0N4U0F2-F1
#
_entry.id   AF-A0A0N4U0F2-F1
#
_cell.length_a   1.000
_cell.length_b   1.000
_cell.length_c   1.000
_cell.angle_alpha   90.00
_cell.angle_beta   90.00
_cell.angle_gamma   90.00
#
_symmetry.space_group_name_H-M   'P 1'
#
loop_
_entity.id
_entity.type
_entity.pdbx_description
1 polymer ?
#
loop_
_entity_poly.entity_id
_entity_poly.type
_entity_poly.pdbx_seq_one_letter_code
_entity_poly.pdbx_strand_id
1 'polypeptide(L)'
;MYRYVLLSGCRSIELDCWDGANGEPIITHGPCQFTRVTPILFKDVIVAIAETAFIMSEYPVILSFENHCSLKQQKRMAAYCKEIFGELLLTEPLPEYPIKPGVSLPSPNALRKKILIKNKKLETRPLRFQYQLSNTSELIKQISLDSNESEKAAHDVDIERSRESNEIEEVNETRDQEEQDFVAEGVMNDENGVEEKFGNMSSELYSMNESRAYELVKQNPTEFVNHNKRQISRIYPKGKRVDSSNFWPIKFWNCGCQMAAINMQTPDIPFQMNSAFFEQNGRCGYVVKPSLMRKADAKFNPFETRNMDLIVPACVSITVRFSCFFFF
;
A
#
# COMPACT_ATOMS: atom_id res chain seq x y z
N MET A 1 -16.96 -3.56 10.14
CA MET A 1 -16.35 -3.08 8.88
C MET A 1 -15.23 -3.99 8.39
N TYR A 2 -14.09 -4.08 9.09
CA TYR A 2 -12.92 -4.86 8.62
C TYR A 2 -13.18 -6.34 8.31
N ARG A 3 -14.01 -7.02 9.12
CA ARG A 3 -14.49 -8.39 8.82
C ARG A 3 -15.13 -8.48 7.42
N TYR A 4 -16.03 -7.56 7.11
CA TYR A 4 -16.72 -7.51 5.82
C TYR A 4 -15.75 -7.26 4.65
N VAL A 5 -14.78 -6.37 4.83
CA VAL A 5 -13.75 -6.07 3.81
C VAL A 5 -12.92 -7.32 3.49
N LEU A 6 -12.47 -8.06 4.51
CA LEU A 6 -11.70 -9.29 4.32
C LEU A 6 -12.54 -10.42 3.71
N LEU A 7 -13.79 -10.57 4.16
CA LEU A 7 -14.74 -11.54 3.61
C LEU A 7 -15.17 -11.23 2.17
N SER A 8 -15.06 -9.96 1.75
CA SER A 8 -15.24 -9.55 0.34
C SER A 8 -14.02 -9.88 -0.54
N GLY A 9 -12.98 -10.49 0.02
CA GLY A 9 -11.76 -10.87 -0.70
C GLY A 9 -10.67 -9.80 -0.72
N CYS A 10 -10.85 -8.65 -0.06
CA CYS A 10 -9.80 -7.64 -0.01
C CYS A 10 -8.55 -8.15 0.74
N ARG A 11 -7.36 -7.89 0.20
CA ARG A 11 -6.05 -8.35 0.74
C ARG A 11 -5.12 -7.21 1.14
N SER A 12 -5.56 -5.97 1.00
CA SER A 12 -4.81 -4.78 1.39
C SER A 12 -5.73 -3.82 2.12
N ILE A 13 -5.46 -3.58 3.40
CA ILE A 13 -6.31 -2.76 4.26
C ILE A 13 -5.49 -1.61 4.82
N GLU A 14 -6.09 -0.42 4.84
CA GLU A 14 -5.53 0.75 5.51
C GLU A 14 -6.16 0.93 6.89
N LEU A 15 -5.34 1.24 7.88
CA LEU A 15 -5.74 1.53 9.26
C LEU A 15 -5.23 2.92 9.63
N ASP A 16 -6.15 3.85 9.86
CA ASP A 16 -5.87 5.22 10.31
C ASP A 16 -5.82 5.26 11.84
N CYS A 17 -4.60 5.19 12.38
CA CYS A 17 -4.30 4.91 13.78
C CYS A 17 -3.98 6.20 14.53
N TRP A 18 -4.70 6.45 15.62
CA TRP A 18 -4.53 7.64 16.46
C TRP A 18 -4.39 7.27 17.93
N ASP A 19 -3.77 8.17 18.69
CA ASP A 19 -3.76 8.08 20.14
C ASP A 19 -5.19 8.15 20.70
N GLY A 20 -5.55 7.17 21.53
CA GLY A 20 -6.81 7.17 22.26
C GLY A 20 -6.63 7.46 23.75
N ALA A 21 -7.77 7.59 24.44
CA ALA A 21 -7.81 7.79 25.88
C ALA A 21 -7.21 6.60 26.65
N ASN A 22 -6.69 6.85 27.85
CA ASN A 22 -6.12 5.84 28.74
C ASN A 22 -4.96 5.03 28.13
N GLY A 23 -4.28 5.58 27.10
CA GLY A 23 -3.16 4.92 26.42
C GLY A 23 -3.56 3.77 25.49
N GLU A 24 -4.84 3.67 25.12
CA GLU A 24 -5.34 2.66 24.19
C GLU A 24 -5.48 3.24 22.79
N PRO A 25 -4.72 2.75 21.79
CA PRO A 25 -4.78 3.24 20.42
C PRO A 25 -6.16 3.01 19.79
N ILE A 26 -6.58 3.94 18.95
CA ILE A 26 -7.88 3.90 18.26
C ILE A 26 -7.70 3.97 16.74
N ILE A 27 -8.72 3.52 16.03
CA ILE A 27 -8.91 3.76 14.60
C ILE A 27 -10.04 4.76 14.41
N THR A 28 -9.79 5.82 13.64
CA THR A 28 -10.75 6.88 13.31
C THR A 28 -10.39 7.49 11.96
N HIS A 29 -11.32 8.19 11.32
CA HIS A 29 -11.03 8.94 10.09
C HIS A 29 -10.52 10.34 10.47
N GLY A 30 -9.20 10.54 10.48
CA GLY A 30 -8.57 11.77 10.93
C GLY A 30 -8.90 12.16 12.39
N PRO A 31 -8.56 13.40 12.80
CA PRO A 31 -8.82 13.84 14.16
C PRO A 31 -10.33 13.81 14.44
N CYS A 32 -10.72 13.00 15.42
CA CYS A 32 -12.12 12.67 15.73
C CYS A 32 -13.01 13.92 15.94
N GLN A 33 -12.40 15.04 16.38
CA GLN A 33 -13.05 16.34 16.58
C GLN A 33 -13.68 16.91 15.29
N PHE A 34 -13.12 16.61 14.12
CA PHE A 34 -13.58 17.17 12.85
C PHE A 34 -14.56 16.27 12.10
N THR A 35 -14.38 14.95 12.21
CA THR A 35 -15.11 14.00 11.35
C THR A 35 -16.40 13.48 11.97
N ARG A 36 -16.60 13.64 13.28
CA ARG A 36 -17.76 13.11 14.03
C ARG A 36 -17.95 11.60 13.84
N VAL A 37 -16.90 10.88 13.46
CA VAL A 37 -16.89 9.42 13.34
C VAL A 37 -16.59 8.83 14.71
N THR A 38 -17.38 7.85 15.13
CA THR A 38 -17.12 7.13 16.38
C THR A 38 -15.84 6.31 16.22
N PRO A 39 -14.81 6.56 17.06
CA PRO A 39 -13.58 5.80 17.01
C PRO A 39 -13.82 4.38 17.50
N ILE A 40 -13.01 3.45 17.01
CA ILE A 40 -13.01 2.04 17.46
C ILE A 40 -11.64 1.68 18.02
N LEU A 41 -11.60 0.78 19.00
CA LEU A 41 -10.32 0.37 19.58
C LEU A 41 -9.48 -0.36 18.54
N PHE A 42 -8.20 -0.01 18.46
CA PHE A 42 -7.24 -0.69 17.59
C PHE A 42 -7.20 -2.19 17.88
N LYS A 43 -7.22 -2.57 19.17
CA LYS A 43 -7.25 -3.97 19.61
C LYS A 43 -8.41 -4.74 18.96
N ASP A 44 -9.62 -4.19 18.99
CA ASP A 44 -10.81 -4.84 18.44
C ASP A 44 -10.72 -5.01 16.93
N VAL A 45 -10.09 -4.05 16.24
CA VAL A 45 -9.80 -4.14 14.81
C VAL A 45 -8.82 -5.26 14.51
N ILE A 46 -7.75 -5.40 15.29
CA ILE A 46 -6.76 -6.47 15.15
C ILE A 46 -7.39 -7.85 15.40
N VAL A 47 -8.23 -7.99 16.45
CA VAL A 47 -9.01 -9.22 16.70
C VAL A 47 -9.89 -9.55 15.50
N ALA A 48 -10.65 -8.57 15.01
CA ALA A 48 -11.53 -8.75 13.86
C ALA A 48 -10.79 -9.18 12.59
N ILE A 49 -9.59 -8.63 12.36
CA ILE A 49 -8.73 -9.02 11.23
C ILE A 49 -8.24 -10.45 11.44
N ALA A 50 -7.73 -10.81 12.61
CA ALA A 50 -7.19 -12.14 12.89
C ALA A 50 -8.22 -13.26 12.63
N GLU A 51 -9.46 -13.05 13.05
CA GLU A 51 -10.56 -14.00 12.86
C GLU A 51 -10.95 -14.22 11.39
N THR A 52 -10.81 -13.19 10.55
CA THR A 52 -11.40 -13.19 9.20
C THR A 52 -10.38 -13.11 8.07
N ALA A 53 -9.11 -12.84 8.37
CA ALA A 53 -8.06 -12.64 7.40
C ALA A 53 -8.04 -13.75 6.37
N PHE A 54 -8.10 -15.01 6.78
CA PHE A 54 -7.87 -16.15 5.88
C PHE A 54 -9.12 -16.99 5.57
N ILE A 55 -10.33 -16.51 5.85
CA ILE A 55 -11.58 -17.24 5.56
C ILE A 55 -11.83 -17.33 4.05
N MET A 56 -11.78 -16.20 3.34
CA MET A 56 -12.04 -16.14 1.89
C MET A 56 -10.83 -16.57 1.06
N SER A 57 -9.62 -16.37 1.57
CA SER A 57 -8.38 -16.59 0.82
C SER A 57 -7.23 -16.82 1.77
N GLU A 58 -6.42 -17.85 1.52
CA GLU A 58 -5.20 -18.11 2.29
C GLU A 58 -4.01 -17.24 1.86
N TYR A 59 -4.16 -16.43 0.80
CA TYR A 59 -3.13 -15.50 0.36
C TYR A 59 -2.92 -14.36 1.37
N PRO A 60 -1.70 -13.78 1.41
CA PRO A 60 -1.32 -12.81 2.43
C PRO A 60 -2.23 -11.59 2.48
N VAL A 61 -2.30 -10.98 3.66
CA VAL A 61 -2.98 -9.71 3.90
C VAL A 61 -1.95 -8.64 4.23
N ILE A 62 -2.01 -7.49 3.56
CA ILE A 62 -1.16 -6.33 3.83
C ILE A 62 -1.97 -5.32 4.62
N LEU A 63 -1.47 -4.92 5.79
CA LEU A 63 -2.02 -3.83 6.60
C LEU A 63 -1.12 -2.61 6.44
N SER A 64 -1.66 -1.53 5.89
CA SER A 64 -0.98 -0.24 5.79
C SER A 64 -1.43 0.64 6.96
N PHE A 65 -0.53 0.94 7.88
CA PHE A 65 -0.83 1.84 8.98
C PHE A 65 -0.55 3.27 8.56
N GLU A 66 -1.57 4.11 8.61
CA GLU A 66 -1.43 5.56 8.68
C GLU A 66 -1.34 5.90 10.17
N ASN A 67 -0.11 6.14 10.65
CA ASN A 67 0.19 6.08 12.07
C ASN A 67 0.44 7.49 12.62
N HIS A 68 -0.50 7.96 13.45
CA HIS A 68 -0.50 9.22 14.17
C HIS A 68 -0.39 9.02 15.69
N CYS A 69 0.03 7.82 16.13
CA CYS A 69 0.14 7.49 17.54
C CYS A 69 1.49 7.95 18.14
N SER A 70 1.51 8.31 19.41
CA SER A 70 2.74 8.50 20.19
C SER A 70 3.54 7.20 20.30
N LEU A 71 4.86 7.30 20.53
CA LEU A 71 5.72 6.11 20.66
C LEU A 71 5.22 5.11 21.71
N LYS A 72 4.64 5.60 22.82
CA LYS A 72 4.04 4.76 23.86
C LYS A 72 2.89 3.91 23.30
N GLN A 73 1.98 4.53 22.55
CA GLN A 73 0.85 3.83 21.95
C GLN A 73 1.26 3.00 20.73
N GLN A 74 2.31 3.38 19.99
CA GLN A 74 2.90 2.53 18.96
C GLN A 74 3.47 1.23 19.54
N LYS A 75 4.18 1.28 20.69
CA LYS A 75 4.62 0.07 21.42
C LYS A 75 3.41 -0.80 21.79
N ARG A 76 2.29 -0.19 22.19
CA ARG A 76 1.03 -0.90 22.49
C ARG A 76 0.41 -1.56 21.25
N MET A 77 0.35 -0.85 20.11
CA MET A 77 -0.12 -1.41 18.83
C MET A 77 0.73 -2.61 18.40
N ALA A 78 2.06 -2.50 18.52
CA ALA A 78 2.99 -3.56 18.17
C ALA A 78 2.79 -4.79 19.07
N ALA A 79 2.59 -4.59 20.38
CA ALA A 79 2.28 -5.65 21.33
C ALA A 79 0.99 -6.39 20.93
N TYR A 80 -0.10 -5.67 20.63
CA TYR A 80 -1.35 -6.28 20.17
C TYR A 80 -1.19 -7.06 18.88
N CYS A 81 -0.47 -6.52 17.89
CA CYS A 81 -0.22 -7.25 16.64
C CYS A 81 0.55 -8.56 16.90
N LYS A 82 1.60 -8.53 17.74
CA LYS A 82 2.37 -9.73 18.09
C LYS A 82 1.54 -10.75 18.86
N GLU A 83 0.79 -10.31 19.87
CA GLU A 83 -0.03 -11.17 20.73
C GLU A 83 -1.17 -11.82 19.95
N ILE A 84 -1.93 -11.04 19.18
CA ILE A 84 -3.19 -11.50 18.56
C ILE A 84 -2.94 -12.22 17.23
N PHE A 85 -2.02 -11.72 16.39
CA PHE A 85 -1.72 -12.40 15.13
C PHE A 85 -0.79 -13.61 15.32
N GLY A 86 0.10 -13.58 16.33
CA GLY A 86 1.04 -14.66 16.59
C GLY A 86 1.81 -15.06 15.33
N GLU A 87 1.74 -16.35 14.97
CA GLU A 87 2.42 -16.91 13.79
C GLU A 87 1.89 -16.38 12.45
N LEU A 88 0.71 -15.76 12.42
CA LEU A 88 0.18 -15.12 11.22
C LEU A 88 0.99 -13.87 10.88
N LEU A 89 1.60 -13.19 11.85
CA LEU A 89 2.40 -12.00 11.59
C LEU A 89 3.75 -12.37 10.96
N LEU A 90 4.08 -11.76 9.82
CA LEU A 90 5.42 -11.84 9.26
C LEU A 90 6.34 -10.84 9.98
N THR A 91 7.23 -11.33 10.83
CA THR A 91 8.18 -10.50 11.57
C THR A 91 9.54 -10.38 10.89
N GLU A 92 9.98 -11.43 10.19
CA GLU A 92 11.28 -11.50 9.52
C GLU A 92 11.14 -11.80 8.02
N PRO A 93 12.11 -11.42 7.18
CA PRO A 93 12.15 -11.81 5.77
C PRO A 93 12.20 -13.33 5.61
N LEU A 94 11.63 -13.85 4.51
CA LEU A 94 11.80 -15.27 4.19
C LEU A 94 13.27 -15.55 3.81
N PRO A 95 13.86 -16.68 4.22
CA PRO A 95 15.26 -17.01 3.95
C PRO A 95 15.63 -16.95 2.47
N GLU A 96 14.73 -17.39 1.58
CA GLU A 96 14.93 -17.41 0.13
C GLU A 96 14.75 -16.03 -0.52
N TYR A 97 14.19 -15.07 0.22
CA TYR A 97 13.88 -13.73 -0.25
C TYR A 97 14.44 -12.67 0.73
N PRO A 98 15.77 -12.64 0.94
CA PRO A 98 16.38 -11.67 1.82
C PRO A 98 16.16 -10.25 1.28
N ILE A 99 16.12 -9.27 2.18
CA ILE A 99 15.97 -7.85 1.83
C ILE A 99 17.27 -7.31 1.25
N LYS A 100 17.54 -7.68 -0.01
CA LYS A 100 18.74 -7.29 -0.75
C LYS A 100 18.36 -6.75 -2.14
N PRO A 101 19.15 -5.82 -2.69
CA PRO A 101 18.99 -5.36 -4.07
C PRO A 101 18.97 -6.53 -5.06
N GLY A 102 18.16 -6.43 -6.12
CA GLY A 102 18.04 -7.45 -7.16
C GLY A 102 17.21 -8.69 -6.79
N VAL A 103 16.97 -8.96 -5.51
CA VAL A 103 16.11 -10.06 -5.06
C VAL A 103 14.65 -9.71 -5.33
N SER A 104 13.91 -10.63 -5.98
CA SER A 104 12.49 -10.45 -6.26
C SER A 104 11.65 -10.56 -4.98
N LEU A 105 10.44 -10.00 -5.01
CA LEU A 105 9.47 -10.28 -3.95
C LEU A 105 9.06 -11.76 -3.93
N PRO A 106 8.75 -12.32 -2.75
CA PRO A 106 8.11 -13.63 -2.65
C PRO A 106 6.75 -13.64 -3.33
N SER A 107 6.38 -14.78 -3.91
CA SER A 107 5.03 -14.95 -4.46
C SER A 107 3.97 -14.92 -3.33
N PRO A 108 2.71 -14.57 -3.64
CA PRO A 108 1.61 -14.70 -2.68
C PRO A 108 1.49 -16.12 -2.09
N ASN A 109 1.89 -17.15 -2.84
CA ASN A 109 1.86 -18.54 -2.36
C ASN A 109 2.96 -18.84 -1.33
N ALA A 110 4.12 -18.18 -1.42
CA ALA A 110 5.19 -18.30 -0.42
C ALA A 110 4.83 -17.60 0.91
N LEU A 111 3.88 -16.67 0.88
CA LEU A 111 3.40 -15.89 2.03
C LEU A 111 1.99 -16.32 2.49
N ARG A 112 1.58 -17.56 2.23
CA ARG A 112 0.26 -18.05 2.68
C ARG A 112 0.11 -17.88 4.19
N LYS A 113 -1.08 -17.46 4.60
CA LYS A 113 -1.44 -17.21 6.01
C LYS A 113 -0.54 -16.20 6.71
N LYS A 114 0.10 -15.29 5.96
CA LYS A 114 0.90 -14.21 6.51
C LYS A 114 0.19 -12.86 6.43
N ILE A 115 0.30 -12.11 7.52
CA ILE A 115 -0.10 -10.71 7.63
C ILE A 115 1.18 -9.89 7.61
N LEU A 116 1.26 -8.96 6.66
CA LEU A 116 2.39 -8.05 6.48
C LEU A 116 1.95 -6.67 6.94
N ILE A 117 2.77 -6.00 7.75
CA ILE A 117 2.50 -4.63 8.20
C ILE A 117 3.41 -3.67 7.44
N LYS A 118 2.82 -2.78 6.64
CA LYS A 118 3.48 -1.59 6.11
C LYS A 118 3.26 -0.46 7.11
N ASN A 119 4.34 -0.04 7.76
CA ASN A 119 4.37 1.14 8.60
C ASN A 119 5.64 1.96 8.27
N LYS A 120 5.60 3.27 8.50
CA LYS A 120 6.81 4.10 8.37
C LYS A 120 7.83 3.64 9.41
N LYS A 121 9.06 3.35 8.99
CA LYS A 121 10.15 3.02 9.91
C LYS A 121 10.63 4.31 10.58
N LEU A 122 10.90 4.26 11.88
CA LEU A 122 11.70 5.29 12.55
C LEU A 122 13.03 5.38 11.79
N GLU A 123 13.47 6.60 11.47
CA GLU A 123 14.60 6.88 10.58
C GLU A 123 15.91 6.26 11.12
N THR A 124 16.12 4.97 10.87
CA THR A 124 17.44 4.36 10.88
C THR A 124 18.14 4.84 9.61
N ARG A 125 19.40 5.28 9.73
CA ARG A 125 20.26 5.75 8.63
C ARG A 125 19.83 5.06 7.32
N PRO A 126 19.42 5.81 6.29
CA PRO A 126 18.98 5.19 5.06
C PRO A 126 20.12 4.29 4.60
N LEU A 127 19.87 2.98 4.49
CA LEU A 127 20.75 2.09 3.75
C LEU A 127 20.71 2.62 2.32
N ARG A 128 21.59 3.60 2.04
CA ARG A 128 21.76 4.20 0.73
C ARG A 128 22.52 3.16 -0.09
N PHE A 129 21.81 2.10 -0.47
CA PHE A 129 22.20 1.34 -1.64
C PHE A 129 22.10 2.32 -2.81
N GLN A 130 23.25 2.78 -3.30
CA GLN A 130 23.32 3.54 -4.54
C GLN A 130 23.14 2.53 -5.68
N TYR A 131 21.92 2.42 -6.18
CA TYR A 131 21.62 1.67 -7.39
C TYR A 131 21.13 2.62 -8.48
N GLN A 132 21.44 2.28 -9.74
CA GLN A 132 21.01 3.04 -10.91
C GLN A 132 19.52 2.81 -11.16
N LEU A 133 18.71 3.76 -10.70
CA LEU A 133 17.29 3.85 -11.03
C LEU A 133 17.10 4.43 -12.43
N SER A 134 16.01 4.07 -13.11
CA SER A 134 15.56 4.88 -14.23
C SER A 134 15.01 6.21 -13.71
N ASN A 135 15.14 7.29 -14.49
CA ASN A 135 14.60 8.61 -14.12
C ASN A 135 13.13 8.55 -13.65
N THR A 136 12.30 7.73 -14.30
CA THR A 136 10.90 7.54 -13.90
C THR A 136 10.77 6.84 -12.54
N SER A 137 11.64 5.87 -12.23
CA SER A 137 11.61 5.19 -10.93
C SER A 137 12.12 6.09 -9.80
N GLU A 138 13.09 6.97 -10.07
CA GLU A 138 13.51 8.02 -9.12
C GLU A 138 12.37 8.98 -8.82
N LEU A 139 11.67 9.42 -9.87
CA LEU A 139 10.53 10.32 -9.74
C LEU A 139 9.38 9.68 -8.94
N ILE A 140 9.08 8.40 -9.17
CA ILE A 140 8.09 7.64 -8.38
C ILE A 140 8.51 7.57 -6.90
N LYS A 141 9.78 7.28 -6.63
CA LYS A 141 10.31 7.23 -5.27
C LYS A 141 10.16 8.59 -4.58
N GLN A 142 10.53 9.67 -5.26
CA GLN A 142 10.36 11.03 -4.74
C GLN A 142 8.89 11.36 -4.43
N ILE A 143 7.97 11.13 -5.38
CA ILE A 143 6.54 11.39 -5.18
C ILE A 143 5.99 10.58 -3.99
N SER A 144 6.44 9.34 -3.82
CA SER A 144 6.03 8.52 -2.69
C SER A 144 6.58 9.02 -1.36
N LEU A 145 7.77 9.64 -1.35
CA LEU A 145 8.35 10.26 -0.15
C LEU A 145 7.63 11.58 0.19
N ASP A 146 7.41 12.45 -0.79
CA ASP A 146 6.70 13.73 -0.62
C ASP A 146 5.28 13.53 -0.07
N SER A 147 4.62 12.45 -0.50
CA SER A 147 3.30 12.06 0.02
C SER A 147 3.37 11.74 1.52
N ASN A 148 4.43 11.06 1.96
CA ASN A 148 4.61 10.72 3.37
C ASN A 148 4.96 11.92 4.26
N GLU A 149 5.62 12.94 3.70
CA GLU A 149 5.94 14.19 4.42
C GLU A 149 4.74 15.13 4.53
N SER A 150 3.90 15.19 3.49
CA SER A 150 2.65 15.97 3.53
C SER A 150 1.72 15.48 4.66
N GLU A 151 1.71 14.17 4.92
CA GLU A 151 1.02 13.56 6.07
C GLU A 151 1.63 14.01 7.43
N LYS A 152 2.95 14.20 7.52
CA LYS A 152 3.61 14.75 8.74
C LYS A 152 3.27 16.23 8.97
N ALA A 153 3.27 17.04 7.91
CA ALA A 153 3.00 18.47 8.03
C ALA A 153 1.55 18.76 8.44
N ALA A 154 0.59 17.98 7.96
CA ALA A 154 -0.80 18.05 8.44
C ALA A 154 -0.90 17.74 9.94
N HIS A 155 -0.10 16.79 10.43
CA HIS A 155 -0.04 16.39 11.83
C HIS A 155 0.57 17.45 12.77
N ASP A 156 1.68 18.09 12.41
CA ASP A 156 2.32 19.10 13.29
C ASP A 156 1.40 20.32 13.51
N VAL A 157 0.64 20.72 12.48
CA VAL A 157 -0.35 21.81 12.58
C VAL A 157 -1.53 21.43 13.48
N ASP A 158 -1.95 20.15 13.45
CA ASP A 158 -3.06 19.66 14.28
C ASP A 158 -2.65 19.48 15.76
N ILE A 159 -1.41 19.06 16.03
CA ILE A 159 -0.88 18.99 17.41
C ILE A 159 -0.76 20.39 18.01
N GLU A 160 -0.19 21.37 17.31
CA GLU A 160 -0.05 22.73 17.85
C GLU A 160 -1.40 23.33 18.24
N ARG A 161 -2.43 23.12 17.42
CA ARG A 161 -3.78 23.62 17.70
C ARG A 161 -4.42 22.96 18.94
N SER A 162 -4.04 21.72 19.27
CA SER A 162 -4.51 21.05 20.49
C SER A 162 -3.72 21.45 21.75
N ARG A 163 -2.48 21.92 21.58
CA ARG A 163 -1.62 22.35 22.70
C ARG A 163 -1.95 23.74 23.24
N GLU A 164 -2.57 24.62 22.46
CA GLU A 164 -3.02 25.93 22.97
C GLU A 164 -4.11 25.83 24.06
N SER A 165 -4.65 24.65 24.33
CA SER A 165 -5.64 24.42 25.39
C SER A 165 -5.12 23.81 26.69
N ASN A 166 -3.83 23.47 26.82
CA ASN A 166 -3.31 22.89 28.06
C ASN A 166 -2.03 23.59 28.51
N GLU A 167 -2.09 24.25 29.66
CA GLU A 167 -0.92 24.69 30.44
C GLU A 167 -0.17 23.42 30.88
N ILE A 168 0.97 23.13 30.24
CA ILE A 168 1.75 21.91 30.50
C ILE A 168 2.68 22.16 31.68
N GLU A 169 2.44 21.43 32.78
CA GLU A 169 3.41 21.22 33.85
C GLU A 169 4.63 20.44 33.30
N GLU A 170 5.79 21.04 33.49
CA GLU A 170 7.09 20.59 33.00
C GLU A 170 7.57 19.36 33.80
N VAL A 171 7.26 18.16 33.32
CA VAL A 171 7.78 16.91 33.91
C VAL A 171 9.04 16.49 33.15
N ASN A 172 10.19 16.65 33.82
CA ASN A 172 11.49 16.17 33.36
C ASN A 172 11.52 14.64 33.31
N GLU A 173 11.26 14.06 32.14
CA GLU A 173 11.48 12.62 31.91
C GLU A 173 12.97 12.34 31.69
N THR A 174 13.56 11.67 32.68
CA THR A 174 14.89 11.07 32.64
C THR A 174 15.00 10.07 31.48
N ARG A 175 16.00 10.27 30.61
CA ARG A 175 16.33 9.35 29.50
C ARG A 175 16.83 8.02 30.05
N ASP A 176 16.01 6.98 29.99
CA ASP A 176 16.43 5.60 30.16
C ASP A 176 17.32 5.19 28.97
N GLN A 177 18.61 5.00 29.24
CA GLN A 177 19.65 4.63 28.29
C GLN A 177 19.81 3.10 28.20
N GLU A 178 18.79 2.38 27.73
CA GLU A 178 18.91 0.92 27.52
C GLU A 178 18.10 0.42 26.32
N GLU A 179 18.48 0.80 25.08
CA GLU A 179 18.08 0.06 23.87
C GLU A 179 19.25 0.12 22.84
N GLN A 180 20.32 -0.65 23.10
CA GLN A 180 21.31 -1.05 22.10
C GLN A 180 20.99 -2.46 21.60
N ASP A 181 21.43 -2.77 20.38
CA ASP A 181 21.52 -4.11 19.76
C ASP A 181 20.41 -4.53 18.79
N PHE A 182 20.41 -3.93 17.59
CA PHE A 182 20.15 -4.68 16.36
C PHE A 182 20.80 -3.98 15.15
N VAL A 183 22.12 -4.13 14.98
CA VAL A 183 22.86 -3.60 13.81
C VAL A 183 23.33 -4.78 12.97
N ALA A 184 22.64 -5.01 11.86
CA ALA A 184 23.08 -5.96 10.84
C ALA A 184 24.30 -5.42 10.07
N GLU A 185 25.25 -6.32 9.90
CA GLU A 185 26.63 -6.16 9.44
C GLU A 185 26.79 -5.75 7.96
N GLY A 186 27.99 -5.24 7.65
CA GLY A 186 28.75 -5.64 6.46
C GLY A 186 28.60 -4.78 5.21
N VAL A 187 29.35 -3.68 5.13
CA VAL A 187 29.74 -3.09 3.83
C VAL A 187 30.95 -3.88 3.35
N MET A 188 30.74 -4.90 2.52
CA MET A 188 31.82 -5.56 1.79
C MET A 188 32.16 -4.68 0.59
N ASN A 189 33.30 -3.99 0.65
CA ASN A 189 33.92 -3.42 -0.55
C ASN A 189 34.55 -4.59 -1.32
N ASP A 190 33.84 -5.16 -2.29
CA ASP A 190 34.49 -6.07 -3.23
C ASP A 190 35.36 -5.24 -4.17
N GLU A 191 36.68 -5.41 -4.05
CA GLU A 191 37.70 -4.65 -4.80
C GLU A 191 37.83 -5.12 -6.26
N ASN A 192 36.94 -6.01 -6.70
CA ASN A 192 36.88 -6.48 -8.08
C ASN A 192 35.76 -5.74 -8.83
N GLY A 193 36.13 -4.67 -9.54
CA GLY A 193 35.25 -3.73 -10.26
C GLY A 193 34.44 -4.32 -11.42
N VAL A 194 33.58 -5.30 -11.14
CA VAL A 194 32.39 -5.56 -11.95
C VAL A 194 31.28 -4.74 -11.30
N GLU A 195 30.95 -3.59 -11.89
CA GLU A 195 29.74 -2.83 -11.52
C GLU A 195 28.51 -3.72 -11.79
N GLU A 196 28.19 -4.63 -10.88
CA GLU A 196 26.90 -5.28 -10.88
C GLU A 196 25.86 -4.17 -10.71
N LYS A 197 25.09 -3.93 -11.77
CA LYS A 197 23.90 -3.08 -11.72
C LYS A 197 22.91 -3.75 -10.76
N PHE A 198 23.06 -3.49 -9.47
CA PHE A 198 22.12 -3.95 -8.48
C PHE A 198 20.75 -3.40 -8.86
N GLY A 199 19.79 -4.30 -9.14
CA GLY A 199 18.40 -3.89 -9.30
C GLY A 199 17.92 -3.25 -7.99
N ASN A 200 17.00 -2.29 -8.10
CA ASN A 200 16.38 -1.67 -6.93
C ASN A 200 15.87 -2.70 -5.90
N MET A 201 15.67 -2.26 -4.67
CA MET A 201 15.09 -3.06 -3.61
C MET A 201 13.61 -3.36 -3.89
N SER A 202 13.27 -4.61 -4.24
CA SER A 202 11.89 -4.99 -4.58
C SER A 202 10.92 -4.93 -3.40
N SER A 203 11.42 -4.88 -2.17
CA SER A 203 10.64 -4.75 -0.94
C SER A 203 10.15 -3.32 -0.66
N GLU A 204 10.56 -2.33 -1.45
CA GLU A 204 10.01 -0.98 -1.38
C GLU A 204 8.63 -0.92 -2.04
N LEU A 205 7.63 -0.37 -1.33
CA LEU A 205 6.29 -0.14 -1.86
C LEU A 205 6.07 1.37 -2.00
N TYR A 206 5.76 1.82 -3.22
CA TYR A 206 5.57 3.23 -3.53
C TYR A 206 4.08 3.58 -3.51
N SER A 207 3.69 4.55 -2.68
CA SER A 207 2.31 5.01 -2.56
C SER A 207 2.16 6.40 -3.20
N MET A 208 1.22 6.58 -4.12
CA MET A 208 1.00 7.85 -4.82
C MET A 208 -0.49 8.13 -5.00
N ASN A 209 -0.88 9.41 -4.94
CA ASN A 209 -2.25 9.78 -5.28
C ASN A 209 -2.52 9.62 -6.79
N GLU A 210 -3.78 9.45 -7.15
CA GLU A 210 -4.22 9.21 -8.54
C GLU A 210 -3.75 10.29 -9.53
N SER A 211 -3.59 11.54 -9.09
CA SER A 211 -3.30 12.66 -9.99
C SER A 211 -1.83 12.63 -10.42
N ARG A 212 -0.92 12.46 -9.44
CA ARG A 212 0.51 12.29 -9.70
C ARG A 212 0.79 11.00 -10.47
N ALA A 213 0.13 9.90 -10.09
CA ALA A 213 0.24 8.66 -10.84
C ALA A 213 -0.22 8.80 -12.30
N TYR A 214 -1.32 9.51 -12.54
CA TYR A 214 -1.83 9.70 -13.90
C TYR A 214 -0.94 10.62 -14.74
N GLU A 215 -0.31 11.63 -14.14
CA GLU A 215 0.70 12.47 -14.78
C GLU A 215 1.91 11.64 -15.24
N LEU A 216 2.43 10.77 -14.37
CA LEU A 216 3.53 9.86 -14.70
C LEU A 216 3.17 8.91 -15.84
N VAL A 217 1.98 8.30 -15.80
CA VAL A 217 1.49 7.40 -16.84
C VAL A 217 1.41 8.12 -18.19
N LYS A 218 0.99 9.39 -18.21
CA LYS A 218 0.93 10.18 -19.45
C LYS A 218 2.31 10.52 -20.00
N GLN A 219 3.26 10.87 -19.14
CA GLN A 219 4.59 11.31 -19.55
C GLN A 219 5.50 10.14 -19.94
N ASN A 220 5.47 9.06 -19.17
CA ASN A 220 6.38 7.92 -19.29
C ASN A 220 5.63 6.57 -19.16
N PRO A 221 4.68 6.26 -20.06
CA PRO A 221 3.80 5.10 -19.91
C PRO A 221 4.55 3.77 -19.87
N THR A 222 5.52 3.58 -20.76
CA THR A 222 6.29 2.33 -20.89
C THR A 222 7.22 2.13 -19.69
N GLU A 223 7.87 3.20 -19.23
CA GLU A 223 8.77 3.20 -18.08
C GLU A 223 7.98 2.95 -16.79
N PHE A 224 6.78 3.52 -16.67
CA PHE A 224 5.90 3.28 -15.54
C PHE A 224 5.40 1.82 -15.50
N VAL A 225 5.08 1.22 -16.66
CA VAL A 225 4.81 -0.23 -16.74
C VAL A 225 6.04 -1.05 -16.31
N ASN A 226 7.22 -0.68 -16.79
CA ASN A 226 8.47 -1.38 -16.47
C ASN A 226 8.82 -1.30 -14.99
N HIS A 227 8.59 -0.15 -14.34
CA HIS A 227 8.73 0.00 -12.89
C HIS A 227 7.85 -1.03 -12.15
N ASN A 228 6.58 -1.12 -12.53
CA ASN A 228 5.61 -2.03 -11.94
C ASN A 228 5.86 -3.52 -12.26
N LYS A 229 6.84 -3.88 -13.11
CA LYS A 229 7.23 -5.29 -13.29
C LYS A 229 7.88 -5.87 -12.05
N ARG A 230 8.67 -5.07 -11.32
CA ARG A 230 9.43 -5.51 -10.14
C ARG A 230 8.98 -4.85 -8.84
N GLN A 231 8.45 -3.62 -8.91
CA GLN A 231 8.06 -2.84 -7.74
C GLN A 231 6.55 -2.85 -7.52
N ILE A 232 6.12 -2.70 -6.26
CA ILE A 232 4.71 -2.54 -5.92
C ILE A 232 4.36 -1.06 -5.88
N SER A 233 3.39 -0.65 -6.69
CA SER A 233 2.76 0.66 -6.61
C SER A 233 1.37 0.57 -6.02
N ARG A 234 1.11 1.39 -5.00
CA ARG A 234 -0.22 1.67 -4.45
C ARG A 234 -0.71 3.02 -4.94
N ILE A 235 -1.86 3.02 -5.61
CA ILE A 235 -2.54 4.24 -6.03
C ILE A 235 -3.71 4.51 -5.09
N TYR A 236 -3.82 5.73 -4.58
CA TYR A 236 -4.92 6.13 -3.69
C TYR A 236 -5.63 7.40 -4.19
N PRO A 237 -6.89 7.66 -3.75
CA PRO A 237 -7.65 8.82 -4.19
C PRO A 237 -6.94 10.14 -3.92
N LYS A 238 -7.10 11.13 -4.80
CA LYS A 238 -6.62 12.50 -4.50
C LYS A 238 -7.45 13.13 -3.37
N GLY A 239 -6.83 13.96 -2.54
CA GLY A 239 -7.50 14.63 -1.40
C GLY A 239 -8.72 15.50 -1.77
N LYS A 240 -8.86 15.92 -3.04
CA LYS A 240 -10.07 16.63 -3.51
C LYS A 240 -11.33 15.74 -3.59
N ARG A 241 -11.21 14.41 -3.44
CA ARG A 241 -12.35 13.47 -3.41
C ARG A 241 -12.95 13.36 -2.01
N VAL A 242 -13.30 14.51 -1.44
CA VAL A 242 -13.93 14.61 -0.11
C VAL A 242 -15.33 13.98 -0.07
N ASP A 243 -15.93 13.76 -1.24
CA ASP A 243 -17.20 13.06 -1.43
C ASP A 243 -17.06 11.52 -1.39
N SER A 244 -15.86 10.99 -1.08
CA SER A 244 -15.55 9.56 -1.12
C SER A 244 -15.77 8.89 -2.48
N SER A 245 -15.78 9.65 -3.57
CA SER A 245 -15.84 9.09 -4.93
C SER A 245 -14.60 8.26 -5.25
N ASN A 246 -14.72 7.24 -6.10
CA ASN A 246 -13.57 6.46 -6.55
C ASN A 246 -12.95 7.01 -7.84
N PHE A 247 -11.64 6.82 -8.00
CA PHE A 247 -10.98 6.95 -9.30
C PHE A 247 -11.17 5.69 -10.13
N TRP A 248 -10.82 5.75 -11.42
CA TRP A 248 -10.88 4.59 -12.32
C TRP A 248 -9.63 3.71 -12.15
N PRO A 249 -9.67 2.61 -11.39
CA PRO A 249 -8.47 1.82 -11.08
C PRO A 249 -7.89 1.14 -12.31
N ILE A 250 -8.73 0.84 -13.31
CA ILE A 250 -8.32 0.22 -14.57
C ILE A 250 -7.22 0.98 -15.30
N LYS A 251 -7.16 2.32 -15.17
CA LYS A 251 -6.08 3.13 -15.76
C LYS A 251 -4.71 2.72 -15.22
N PHE A 252 -4.65 2.34 -13.95
CA PHE A 252 -3.42 1.97 -13.25
C PHE A 252 -3.16 0.46 -13.32
N TRP A 253 -4.20 -0.38 -13.30
CA TRP A 253 -4.05 -1.81 -13.58
C TRP A 253 -3.52 -2.08 -14.99
N ASN A 254 -3.97 -1.29 -15.99
CA ASN A 254 -3.41 -1.31 -17.33
C ASN A 254 -1.94 -0.85 -17.38
N CYS A 255 -1.41 -0.30 -16.29
CA CYS A 255 0.00 0.04 -16.17
C CYS A 255 0.76 -0.90 -15.21
N GLY A 256 0.13 -1.99 -14.78
CA GLY A 256 0.73 -2.99 -13.89
C GLY A 256 0.72 -2.63 -12.40
N CYS A 257 0.10 -1.51 -11.98
CA CYS A 257 -0.04 -1.21 -10.55
C CYS A 257 -0.85 -2.31 -9.85
N GLN A 258 -0.39 -2.71 -8.67
CA GLN A 258 -0.88 -3.90 -7.96
C GLN A 258 -1.94 -3.55 -6.92
N MET A 259 -1.91 -2.33 -6.38
CA MET A 259 -2.80 -1.92 -5.31
C MET A 259 -3.53 -0.64 -5.71
N ALA A 260 -4.86 -0.67 -5.65
CA ALA A 260 -5.71 0.50 -5.81
C ALA A 260 -6.55 0.64 -4.54
N ALA A 261 -6.42 1.77 -3.85
CA ALA A 261 -7.25 2.07 -2.68
C ALA A 261 -8.63 2.54 -3.18
N ILE A 262 -9.66 1.78 -2.82
CA ILE A 262 -11.04 1.99 -3.24
C ILE A 262 -11.89 2.25 -1.99
N ASN A 263 -12.70 3.29 -2.05
CA ASN A 263 -13.75 3.60 -1.08
C ASN A 263 -14.90 2.59 -1.26
N MET A 264 -14.86 1.51 -0.47
CA MET A 264 -15.85 0.42 -0.55
C MET A 264 -17.26 0.83 -0.10
N GLN A 265 -17.38 1.94 0.63
CA GLN A 265 -18.67 2.54 1.01
C GLN A 265 -19.40 3.18 -0.17
N THR A 266 -18.71 3.44 -1.29
CA THR A 266 -19.26 4.11 -2.48
C THR A 266 -19.44 3.08 -3.60
N PRO A 267 -20.65 2.55 -3.85
CA PRO A 267 -20.89 1.49 -4.83
C PRO A 267 -20.96 2.00 -6.28
N ASP A 268 -20.06 2.92 -6.64
CA ASP A 268 -19.95 3.50 -7.97
C ASP A 268 -19.34 2.53 -9.00
N ILE A 269 -19.30 2.94 -10.27
CA ILE A 269 -18.80 2.09 -11.36
C ILE A 269 -17.36 1.61 -11.08
N PRO A 270 -16.42 2.44 -10.61
CA PRO A 270 -15.09 1.94 -10.24
C PRO A 270 -15.09 0.87 -9.14
N PHE A 271 -15.94 0.98 -8.11
CA PHE A 271 -16.08 -0.08 -7.11
C PHE A 271 -16.62 -1.37 -7.73
N GLN A 272 -17.66 -1.27 -8.57
CA GLN A 272 -18.22 -2.44 -9.28
C GLN A 272 -17.18 -3.10 -10.18
N MET A 273 -16.37 -2.30 -10.87
CA MET A 273 -15.25 -2.77 -11.69
C MET A 273 -14.19 -3.48 -10.83
N ASN A 274 -13.89 -2.99 -9.63
CA ASN A 274 -13.00 -3.67 -8.69
C ASN A 274 -13.54 -5.03 -8.26
N SER A 275 -14.81 -5.11 -7.87
CA SER A 275 -15.45 -6.38 -7.52
C SER A 275 -15.41 -7.37 -8.69
N ALA A 276 -15.80 -6.93 -9.90
CA ALA A 276 -15.80 -7.77 -11.10
C ALA A 276 -14.38 -8.22 -11.50
N PHE A 277 -13.36 -7.37 -11.33
CA PHE A 277 -11.97 -7.72 -11.65
C PHE A 277 -11.48 -8.88 -10.77
N PHE A 278 -11.73 -8.84 -9.46
CA PHE A 278 -11.30 -9.90 -8.54
C PHE A 278 -12.18 -11.16 -8.56
N GLU A 279 -13.41 -11.08 -9.08
CA GLU A 279 -14.24 -12.25 -9.36
C GLU A 279 -13.60 -13.20 -10.37
N GLN A 280 -12.76 -12.70 -11.27
CA GLN A 280 -12.06 -13.49 -12.30
C GLN A 280 -11.15 -14.58 -11.71
N ASN A 281 -10.70 -14.42 -10.47
CA ASN A 281 -9.87 -15.40 -9.76
C ASN A 281 -10.53 -15.85 -8.45
N GLY A 282 -11.84 -16.12 -8.49
CA GLY A 282 -12.58 -16.71 -7.38
C GLY A 282 -12.67 -15.81 -6.13
N ARG A 283 -12.60 -14.49 -6.29
CA ARG A 283 -12.62 -13.51 -5.18
C ARG A 283 -11.51 -13.71 -4.15
N CYS A 284 -10.39 -14.34 -4.53
CA CYS A 284 -9.28 -14.55 -3.61
C CYS A 284 -8.45 -13.28 -3.31
N GLY A 285 -8.77 -12.17 -3.99
CA GLY A 285 -8.11 -10.86 -3.83
C GLY A 285 -6.83 -10.66 -4.62
N TYR A 286 -6.48 -11.60 -5.51
CA TYR A 286 -5.32 -11.51 -6.40
C TYR A 286 -5.73 -11.83 -7.83
N VAL A 287 -5.20 -11.07 -8.80
CA VAL A 287 -5.30 -11.36 -10.23
C VAL A 287 -3.90 -11.31 -10.83
N VAL A 288 -3.55 -12.31 -11.63
CA VAL A 288 -2.23 -12.39 -12.25
C VAL A 288 -2.11 -11.33 -13.34
N LYS A 289 -1.09 -10.47 -13.24
CA LYS A 289 -0.77 -9.52 -14.31
C LYS A 289 -0.58 -10.23 -15.66
N PRO A 290 -1.00 -9.63 -16.78
CA PRO A 290 -0.70 -10.16 -18.11
C PRO A 290 0.79 -10.44 -18.31
N SER A 291 1.13 -11.43 -19.14
CA SER A 291 2.52 -11.85 -19.38
C SER A 291 3.42 -10.71 -19.86
N LEU A 292 2.90 -9.80 -20.70
CA LEU A 292 3.60 -8.58 -21.15
C LEU A 292 4.03 -7.65 -20.00
N MET A 293 3.32 -7.66 -18.87
CA MET A 293 3.62 -6.84 -17.69
C MET A 293 4.40 -7.61 -16.60
N ARG A 294 4.88 -8.82 -16.93
CA ARG A 294 5.69 -9.68 -16.05
C ARG A 294 7.05 -9.99 -16.64
N LYS A 295 7.13 -10.21 -17.95
CA LYS A 295 8.39 -10.48 -18.66
C LYS A 295 9.27 -9.23 -18.69
N ALA A 296 10.54 -9.37 -18.33
CA ALA A 296 11.46 -8.24 -18.22
C ALA A 296 11.71 -7.56 -19.58
N ASP A 297 11.85 -8.36 -20.62
CA ASP A 297 12.16 -7.99 -22.01
C ASP A 297 10.95 -7.49 -22.83
N ALA A 298 9.72 -7.84 -22.42
CA ALA A 298 8.51 -7.43 -23.13
C ALA A 298 8.29 -5.91 -23.08
N LYS A 299 7.99 -5.27 -24.21
CA LYS A 299 7.60 -3.85 -24.24
C LYS A 299 6.09 -3.74 -24.29
N PHE A 300 5.53 -2.83 -23.51
CA PHE A 300 4.10 -2.58 -23.49
C PHE A 300 3.84 -1.12 -23.18
N ASN A 301 3.07 -0.47 -24.06
CA ASN A 301 2.56 0.87 -23.87
C ASN A 301 1.02 0.79 -23.79
N PRO A 302 0.39 1.14 -22.65
CA PRO A 302 -1.06 1.09 -22.48
C PRO A 302 -1.85 2.00 -23.42
N PHE A 303 -1.20 2.95 -24.08
CA PHE A 303 -1.82 3.85 -25.07
C PHE A 303 -1.60 3.41 -26.52
N GLU A 304 -0.79 2.38 -26.77
CA GLU A 304 -0.59 1.85 -28.11
C GLU A 304 -1.82 1.04 -28.52
N THR A 305 -2.33 1.32 -29.72
CA THR A 305 -3.61 0.79 -30.21
C THR A 305 -3.46 -0.08 -31.46
N ARG A 306 -2.31 -0.03 -32.14
CA ARG A 306 -2.08 -0.68 -33.43
C ARG A 306 -1.12 -1.85 -33.32
N ASN A 307 -0.01 -1.67 -32.61
CA ASN A 307 1.09 -2.63 -32.56
C ASN A 307 1.35 -3.08 -31.11
N MET A 308 0.83 -4.24 -30.73
CA MET A 308 1.25 -4.90 -29.49
C MET A 308 2.14 -6.10 -29.82
N ASP A 309 3.37 -6.08 -29.31
CA ASP A 309 4.27 -7.23 -29.41
C ASP A 309 3.58 -8.47 -28.80
N LEU A 310 3.70 -9.61 -29.49
CA LEU A 310 3.30 -10.93 -28.99
C LEU A 310 1.80 -11.14 -28.73
N ILE A 311 0.90 -10.24 -29.17
CA ILE A 311 -0.55 -10.39 -28.99
C ILE A 311 -1.28 -10.28 -30.33
N VAL A 312 -2.19 -11.23 -30.59
CA VAL A 312 -3.25 -11.09 -31.60
C VAL A 312 -4.48 -10.51 -30.91
N PRO A 313 -4.92 -9.28 -31.24
CA PRO A 313 -6.08 -8.68 -30.59
C PRO A 313 -7.35 -9.47 -30.94
N ALA A 314 -8.14 -9.83 -29.93
CA ALA A 314 -9.48 -10.34 -30.15
C ALA A 314 -10.41 -9.18 -30.51
N CYS A 315 -11.16 -9.30 -31.60
CA CYS A 315 -12.19 -8.33 -31.98
C CYS A 315 -13.55 -8.79 -31.43
N VAL A 316 -14.15 -7.98 -30.57
CA VAL A 316 -15.51 -8.21 -30.04
C VAL A 316 -16.40 -7.09 -30.58
N SER A 317 -17.47 -7.46 -31.29
CA SER A 317 -18.49 -6.51 -31.75
C SER A 317 -19.74 -6.64 -30.90
N ILE A 318 -20.12 -5.56 -30.21
CA ILE A 318 -21.31 -5.51 -29.36
C ILE A 318 -22.38 -4.70 -30.11
N THR A 319 -23.51 -5.33 -30.41
CA THR A 319 -24.67 -4.64 -31.01
C THR A 319 -25.71 -4.39 -29.92
N VAL A 320 -25.95 -3.13 -29.57
CA VAL A 320 -27.01 -2.74 -28.63
C VAL A 320 -28.28 -2.43 -29.43
N ARG A 321 -29.34 -3.23 -29.24
CA ARG A 321 -30.65 -3.00 -29.87
C ARG A 321 -31.59 -2.33 -28.88
N PHE A 322 -31.99 -1.10 -29.16
CA PHE A 322 -33.05 -0.41 -28.41
C PHE A 322 -34.39 -0.77 -29.04
N SER A 323 -35.33 -1.25 -28.22
CA SER A 323 -36.74 -1.40 -28.63
C SER A 323 -37.54 -0.35 -27.85
N CYS A 324 -38.07 0.64 -28.56
CA CYS A 324 -39.05 1.56 -27.99
C CYS A 324 -40.43 0.90 -28.09
N PHE A 325 -40.99 0.49 -26.95
CA PHE A 325 -42.42 0.17 -26.88
C PHE A 325 -43.19 1.48 -26.84
N PHE A 326 -43.85 1.83 -27.95
CA PHE A 326 -44.90 2.84 -27.93
C PHE A 326 -46.14 2.20 -27.30
N PHE A 327 -46.51 2.64 -26.10
CA PHE A 327 -47.85 2.38 -25.55
C PHE A 327 -48.83 3.28 -26.31
N PHE A 328 -49.76 2.67 -27.04
CA PHE A 328 -50.93 3.36 -27.59
C PHE A 328 -52.08 3.34 -26.59
#